data_AF-A0A1M6Y0L2-F1
#
_entry.id   AF-A0A1M6Y0L2-F1
#
_cell.length_a   1.000
_cell.length_b   1.000
_cell.length_c   1.000
_cell.angle_alpha   90.00
_cell.angle_beta   90.00
_cell.angle_gamma   90.00
#
_symmetry.space_group_name_H-M   'P 1'
#
loop_
_entity.id
_entity.type
_entity.pdbx_description
1 polymer ?
#
loop_
_entity_poly.entity_id
_entity_poly.type
_entity_poly.pdbx_seq_one_letter_code
_entity_poly.pdbx_strand_id
1 'polypeptide(L)'
;MEKRKEFLKVYLGALGAVNIVWGESCSDRIFGTVLYDREDKEEQQDFVWYMTEAEVPSQEVVRLIQYIIQHQLLDVDKLCRPLTEIAAEALEPGKREKAIQALLDVEVRMMDDGQETDSYFIHE
;
A
#
# COMPACT_ATOMS: atom_id res chain seq x y z
N MET A 1 -13.79 -6.08 -6.61
CA MET A 1 -13.35 -6.09 -5.21
C MET A 1 -12.01 -6.75 -5.03
N GLU A 2 -11.75 -7.81 -5.80
CA GLU A 2 -10.50 -8.56 -5.68
C GLU A 2 -9.27 -7.69 -5.93
N LYS A 3 -9.30 -6.79 -6.91
CA LYS A 3 -8.13 -5.95 -7.25
C LYS A 3 -7.72 -5.03 -6.10
N ARG A 4 -8.68 -4.38 -5.43
CA ARG A 4 -8.40 -3.53 -4.27
C ARG A 4 -7.74 -4.32 -3.14
N LYS A 5 -8.30 -5.50 -2.83
CA LYS A 5 -7.77 -6.36 -1.76
C LYS A 5 -6.38 -6.91 -2.11
N GLU A 6 -6.16 -7.35 -3.33
CA GLU A 6 -4.86 -7.81 -3.82
C GLU A 6 -3.81 -6.70 -3.73
N PHE A 7 -4.16 -5.50 -4.18
CA PHE A 7 -3.28 -4.34 -4.10
C PHE A 7 -2.93 -4.01 -2.64
N LEU A 8 -3.94 -3.84 -1.77
CA LEU A 8 -3.73 -3.49 -0.37
C LEU A 8 -2.91 -4.53 0.39
N LYS A 9 -3.05 -5.83 0.10
CA LYS A 9 -2.20 -6.87 0.69
C LYS A 9 -0.72 -6.65 0.39
N VAL A 10 -0.39 -6.26 -0.84
CA VAL A 10 1.00 -6.00 -1.24
C VAL A 10 1.48 -4.68 -0.65
N TYR A 11 0.66 -3.63 -0.75
CA TYR A 11 1.03 -2.30 -0.31
C TYR A 11 1.19 -2.20 1.21
N LEU A 12 0.17 -2.58 1.98
CA LEU A 12 0.24 -2.57 3.45
C LEU A 12 1.22 -3.63 3.97
N GLY A 13 1.39 -4.73 3.23
CA GLY A 13 2.42 -5.73 3.53
C GLY A 13 3.84 -5.17 3.41
N ALA A 14 4.09 -4.24 2.48
CA ALA A 14 5.36 -3.52 2.40
C ALA A 14 5.63 -2.71 3.67
N LEU A 15 4.58 -2.16 4.28
CA LEU A 15 4.60 -1.35 5.49
C LEU A 15 4.46 -2.19 6.78
N GLY A 16 4.71 -3.51 6.69
CA GLY A 16 4.77 -4.39 7.86
C GLY A 16 3.48 -5.15 8.20
N ALA A 17 2.38 -4.98 7.46
CA ALA A 17 1.16 -5.74 7.71
C ALA A 17 1.39 -7.26 7.50
N VAL A 18 1.11 -8.07 8.52
CA VAL A 18 1.19 -9.55 8.42
C VAL A 18 -0.12 -10.21 8.03
N ASN A 19 -1.23 -9.49 8.22
CA ASN A 19 -2.57 -9.88 7.80
C ASN A 19 -3.51 -8.66 7.72
N ILE A 20 -4.64 -8.84 7.03
CA ILE A 20 -5.70 -7.84 6.96
C ILE A 20 -7.04 -8.52 7.26
N VAL A 21 -7.76 -7.97 8.24
CA VAL A 21 -9.17 -8.30 8.48
C VAL A 21 -10.02 -7.35 7.66
N TRP A 22 -10.78 -7.88 6.70
CA TRP A 22 -11.60 -7.06 5.82
C TRP A 22 -12.91 -6.66 6.49
N GLY A 23 -13.21 -5.37 6.47
CA GLY A 23 -14.49 -4.83 6.89
C GLY A 23 -15.48 -4.70 5.74
N GLU A 24 -16.40 -3.73 5.87
CA GLU A 24 -17.33 -3.36 4.80
C GLU A 24 -16.60 -2.84 3.57
N SER A 25 -17.22 -2.98 2.40
CA SER A 25 -16.71 -2.44 1.16
C SER A 25 -17.85 -1.89 0.31
N CYS A 26 -17.70 -0.65 -0.14
CA CYS A 26 -18.61 0.01 -1.07
C CYS A 26 -17.97 0.11 -2.46
N SER A 27 -18.66 0.72 -3.41
CA SER A 27 -18.15 0.93 -4.78
C SER A 27 -16.92 1.83 -4.83
N ASP A 28 -16.81 2.78 -3.91
CA ASP A 28 -15.82 3.86 -3.87
C ASP A 28 -14.80 3.72 -2.72
N ARG A 29 -15.04 2.82 -1.76
CA ARG A 29 -14.14 2.64 -0.61
C ARG A 29 -14.12 1.23 -0.07
N ILE A 30 -13.06 0.88 0.67
CA ILE A 30 -12.94 -0.38 1.39
C ILE A 30 -12.40 -0.11 2.80
N PHE A 31 -13.00 -0.77 3.79
CA PHE A 31 -12.57 -0.72 5.18
C PHE A 31 -11.84 -2.02 5.57
N GLY A 32 -10.97 -1.93 6.55
CA GLY A 32 -10.36 -3.09 7.16
C GLY A 32 -9.48 -2.73 8.35
N THR A 33 -8.85 -3.76 8.90
CA THR A 33 -7.92 -3.65 10.01
C THR A 33 -6.62 -4.32 9.61
N VAL A 34 -5.52 -3.58 9.65
CA VAL A 34 -4.17 -4.12 9.53
C VAL A 34 -3.80 -4.79 10.85
N LEU A 35 -3.23 -5.99 10.76
CA LEU A 35 -2.60 -6.67 11.89
C LEU A 35 -1.09 -6.69 11.65
N TYR A 36 -0.30 -6.28 12.64
CA TYR A 36 1.17 -6.30 12.60
C TYR A 36 1.76 -7.53 13.29
N ASP A 37 1.09 -8.01 14.34
CA ASP A 37 1.35 -9.30 14.96
C ASP A 37 0.09 -10.17 14.86
N ARG A 38 0.27 -11.48 14.66
CA ARG A 38 -0.84 -12.46 14.67
C ARG A 38 -1.18 -12.91 16.09
N GLU A 39 -0.24 -12.81 17.01
CA GLU A 39 -0.37 -13.25 18.40
C GLU A 39 -0.77 -12.09 19.32
N ASP A 40 -0.41 -10.85 18.98
CA ASP A 40 -0.81 -9.64 19.69
C ASP A 40 -1.95 -8.90 18.97
N LYS A 41 -3.09 -8.79 19.64
CA LYS A 41 -4.28 -8.09 19.11
C LYS A 41 -4.27 -6.60 19.40
N GLU A 42 -3.34 -6.12 20.22
CA GLU A 42 -3.18 -4.69 20.49
C GLU A 42 -2.39 -4.01 19.36
N GLU A 43 -1.56 -4.76 18.62
CA GLU A 43 -0.83 -4.26 17.44
C GLU A 43 -1.67 -4.34 16.16
N GLN A 44 -2.70 -3.50 16.10
CA GLN A 44 -3.60 -3.38 14.95
C GLN A 44 -3.97 -1.93 14.67
N GLN A 45 -4.35 -1.65 13.42
CA GLN A 45 -4.79 -0.31 13.00
C GLN A 45 -5.93 -0.42 11.98
N ASP A 46 -7.04 0.23 12.28
CA ASP A 46 -8.15 0.34 11.34
C ASP A 46 -7.81 1.31 10.20
N PHE A 47 -8.37 1.05 9.02
CA PHE A 47 -8.16 1.87 7.85
C PHE A 47 -9.40 1.97 6.96
N VAL A 48 -9.41 3.02 6.14
CA VAL A 48 -10.28 3.17 4.97
C VAL A 48 -9.45 3.57 3.76
N TRP A 49 -9.72 2.94 2.63
CA TRP A 49 -9.13 3.33 1.35
C TRP A 49 -10.20 3.77 0.37
N TYR A 50 -10.13 5.03 -0.05
CA TYR A 50 -11.03 5.63 -1.04
C TYR A 50 -10.52 5.34 -2.45
N MET A 51 -11.00 4.25 -3.02
CA MET A 51 -10.60 3.80 -4.34
C MET A 51 -11.72 2.96 -4.96
N THR A 52 -12.04 3.20 -6.23
CA THR A 52 -12.91 2.30 -7.00
C THR A 52 -12.12 1.14 -7.59
N GLU A 53 -12.81 0.09 -8.04
CA GLU A 53 -12.16 -1.05 -8.71
C GLU A 53 -11.50 -0.70 -10.06
N ALA A 54 -11.93 0.39 -10.70
CA ALA A 54 -11.40 0.83 -11.98
C ALA A 54 -10.11 1.65 -11.82
N GLU A 55 -9.93 2.28 -10.66
CA GLU A 55 -8.84 3.21 -10.36
C GLU A 55 -7.69 2.55 -9.59
N VAL A 56 -7.84 1.29 -9.20
CA VAL A 56 -6.78 0.51 -8.52
C VAL A 56 -5.47 0.65 -9.29
N PRO A 57 -4.34 0.97 -8.60
CA PRO A 57 -3.05 1.10 -9.24
C PRO A 57 -2.67 -0.14 -10.07
N SER A 58 -1.95 0.11 -11.16
CA SER A 58 -1.68 -0.91 -12.16
C SER A 58 -0.74 -2.01 -11.66
N GLN A 59 -0.63 -3.09 -12.43
CA GLN A 59 0.30 -4.19 -12.11
C GLN A 59 1.77 -3.75 -12.11
N GLU A 60 2.12 -2.69 -12.83
CA GLU A 60 3.46 -2.10 -12.77
C GLU A 60 3.76 -1.47 -11.40
N VAL A 61 2.77 -0.87 -10.74
CA VAL A 61 2.90 -0.37 -9.36
C VAL A 61 3.10 -1.54 -8.40
N VAL A 62 2.32 -2.61 -8.55
CA VAL A 62 2.47 -3.84 -7.75
C VAL A 62 3.88 -4.42 -7.90
N ARG A 63 4.40 -4.52 -9.13
CA ARG A 63 5.77 -4.98 -9.39
C ARG A 63 6.82 -4.08 -8.76
N LEU A 64 6.62 -2.76 -8.78
CA LEU A 64 7.52 -1.82 -8.13
C LEU A 64 7.57 -2.05 -6.62
N ILE A 65 6.42 -2.19 -5.96
CA ILE A 65 6.34 -2.48 -4.52
C ILE A 65 6.99 -3.83 -4.21
N GLN A 66 6.72 -4.87 -5.00
CA GLN A 66 7.33 -6.19 -4.83
C GLN A 66 8.86 -6.12 -4.95
N TYR A 67 9.37 -5.34 -5.90
CA TYR A 67 10.81 -5.11 -6.04
C TYR A 67 11.39 -4.42 -4.79
N ILE A 68 10.72 -3.38 -4.28
CA ILE A 68 11.10 -2.69 -3.04
C ILE A 68 11.20 -3.68 -1.87
N ILE A 69 10.20 -4.53 -1.69
CA ILE A 69 10.17 -5.56 -0.62
C ILE A 69 11.29 -6.58 -0.82
N GLN A 70 11.40 -7.17 -2.01
CA GLN A 70 12.37 -8.23 -2.31
C GLN A 70 13.81 -7.77 -2.07
N HIS A 71 14.10 -6.50 -2.33
CA HIS A 71 15.42 -5.91 -2.19
C HIS A 71 15.61 -5.16 -0.86
N GLN A 72 14.65 -5.23 0.06
CA GLN A 72 14.71 -4.57 1.39
C GLN A 72 15.05 -3.08 1.28
N LEU A 73 14.39 -2.39 0.35
CA LEU A 73 14.65 -0.98 0.03
C LEU A 73 13.78 -0.01 0.85
N LEU A 74 13.04 -0.51 1.84
CA LEU A 74 12.15 0.24 2.70
C LEU A 74 12.57 0.07 4.16
N ASP A 75 12.83 1.16 4.85
CA ASP A 75 13.02 1.25 6.29
C ASP A 75 11.74 1.83 6.91
N VAL A 76 10.90 0.94 7.44
CA VAL A 76 9.52 1.20 7.89
C VAL A 76 8.62 1.67 6.73
N ASP A 77 8.67 2.95 6.39
CA ASP A 77 7.90 3.61 5.34
C ASP A 77 8.79 4.48 4.43
N LYS A 78 10.09 4.57 4.73
CA LYS A 78 11.07 5.37 4.01
C LYS A 78 11.91 4.55 3.05
N LEU A 79 12.06 5.02 1.82
CA LEU A 79 12.94 4.38 0.84
C LEU A 79 14.43 4.65 1.12
N CYS A 80 15.26 3.62 0.98
CA CYS A 80 16.70 3.72 1.18
C CYS A 80 17.43 4.45 0.03
N ARG A 81 16.76 4.65 -1.11
CA ARG A 81 17.28 5.34 -2.31
C ARG A 81 16.13 5.86 -3.18
N PRO A 82 16.37 6.79 -4.11
CA PRO A 82 15.31 7.39 -4.92
C PRO A 82 14.51 6.35 -5.72
N LEU A 83 13.20 6.52 -5.74
CA LEU A 83 12.24 5.66 -6.43
C LEU A 83 12.47 5.65 -7.95
N THR A 84 13.05 6.72 -8.49
CA THR A 84 13.49 6.78 -9.90
C THR A 84 14.58 5.76 -10.24
N GLU A 85 15.55 5.53 -9.34
CA GLU A 85 16.58 4.51 -9.50
C GLU A 85 15.98 3.11 -9.34
N ILE A 86 15.13 2.92 -8.34
CA ILE A 86 14.45 1.64 -8.09
C ILE A 86 13.59 1.24 -9.29
N ALA A 87 12.78 2.17 -9.82
CA ALA A 87 11.94 1.93 -10.98
C ALA A 87 12.77 1.68 -12.25
N ALA A 88 13.99 2.23 -12.35
CA ALA A 88 14.88 1.97 -13.47
C ALA A 88 15.32 0.51 -13.54
N GLU A 89 15.45 -0.14 -12.39
CA GLU A 89 15.82 -1.55 -12.27
C GLU A 89 14.59 -2.48 -12.34
N ALA A 90 13.46 -2.05 -11.80
CA ALA A 90 12.25 -2.87 -11.69
C ALA A 90 11.38 -2.88 -12.96
N LEU A 91 11.38 -1.81 -13.76
CA LEU A 91 10.39 -1.58 -14.83
C LEU A 91 11.02 -1.13 -16.15
N GLU A 92 10.29 -1.38 -17.24
CA GLU A 92 10.60 -0.85 -18.57
C GLU A 92 10.49 0.68 -18.62
N PRO A 93 11.36 1.39 -19.36
CA PRO A 93 11.42 2.86 -19.39
C PRO A 93 10.06 3.56 -19.56
N GLY A 94 9.21 3.08 -20.47
CA GLY A 94 7.90 3.70 -20.77
C GLY A 94 6.83 3.55 -19.68
N LYS A 95 7.11 2.79 -18.60
CA LYS A 95 6.18 2.51 -17.51
C LYS A 95 6.57 3.18 -16.18
N ARG A 96 7.82 3.62 -16.06
CA ARG A 96 8.43 4.06 -14.78
C ARG A 96 7.70 5.26 -14.18
N GLU A 97 7.65 6.37 -14.90
CA GLU A 97 7.11 7.63 -14.39
C GLU A 97 5.66 7.50 -13.90
N LYS A 98 4.81 6.80 -14.66
CA LYS A 98 3.43 6.53 -14.27
C LYS A 98 3.33 5.66 -13.03
N ALA A 99 4.18 4.64 -12.91
CA ALA A 99 4.16 3.75 -11.75
C ALA A 99 4.68 4.45 -10.49
N ILE A 100 5.70 5.31 -10.63
CA ILE A 100 6.23 6.15 -9.56
C ILE A 100 5.13 7.08 -9.05
N GLN A 101 4.53 7.87 -9.95
CA GLN A 101 3.48 8.82 -9.56
C GLN A 101 2.30 8.10 -8.90
N ALA A 102 1.84 7.01 -9.52
CA ALA A 102 0.73 6.24 -8.97
C ALA A 102 1.04 5.59 -7.62
N LEU A 103 2.30 5.27 -7.31
CA LEU A 103 2.71 4.78 -5.98
C LEU A 103 2.67 5.88 -4.93
N LEU A 104 3.18 7.07 -5.28
CA LEU A 104 3.20 8.24 -4.39
C LEU A 104 1.80 8.80 -4.13
N ASP A 105 0.88 8.63 -5.09
CA ASP A 105 -0.53 9.03 -4.94
C ASP A 105 -1.35 8.04 -4.10
N VAL A 106 -0.79 6.89 -3.70
CA VAL A 106 -1.49 5.95 -2.83
C VAL A 106 -1.56 6.54 -1.43
N GLU A 107 -2.78 6.81 -1.00
CA GLU A 107 -3.09 7.24 0.35
C GLU A 107 -4.17 6.33 0.95
N VAL A 108 -3.80 5.53 1.96
CA VAL A 108 -4.74 4.70 2.73
C VAL A 108 -4.92 5.35 4.09
N ARG A 109 -6.13 5.83 4.42
CA ARG A 109 -6.39 6.58 5.65
C ARG A 109 -6.45 5.65 6.85
N MET A 110 -5.74 5.99 7.92
CA MET A 110 -5.86 5.36 9.23
C MET A 110 -7.11 5.87 9.95
N MET A 111 -7.73 5.00 10.73
CA MET A 111 -8.95 5.27 11.46
C MET A 111 -8.73 4.99 12.95
N ASP A 112 -9.00 5.98 13.80
CA ASP A 112 -9.01 5.84 15.26
C ASP A 112 -10.36 6.28 15.80
N ASP A 113 -11.00 5.46 16.64
CA ASP A 113 -12.34 5.72 17.19
C ASP A 113 -13.38 6.13 16.13
N GLY A 114 -13.27 5.57 14.92
CA GLY A 114 -14.15 5.84 13.78
C GLY A 114 -13.89 7.17 13.05
N GLN A 115 -12.77 7.84 13.31
CA GLN A 115 -12.36 9.08 12.65
C GLN A 115 -11.03 8.90 11.91
N GLU A 116 -10.89 9.55 10.76
CA GLU A 116 -9.63 9.55 10.02
C GLU A 116 -8.56 10.39 10.73
N THR A 117 -7.40 9.81 11.00
CA THR A 117 -6.33 10.47 11.77
C THR A 117 -5.10 10.75 10.92
N ASP A 118 -4.52 9.71 10.32
CA ASP A 118 -3.33 9.79 9.48
C ASP A 118 -3.48 8.93 8.21
N SER A 119 -2.39 8.70 7.48
CA SER A 119 -2.36 7.88 6.27
C SER A 119 -1.14 6.97 6.24
N TYR A 120 -1.31 5.79 5.66
CA TYR A 120 -0.20 5.02 5.13
C TYR A 120 0.26 5.63 3.83
N PHE A 121 1.57 5.89 3.72
CA PHE A 121 2.25 6.30 2.50
C PHE A 121 3.68 5.78 2.49
N ILE A 122 4.23 5.54 1.30
CA ILE A 122 5.67 5.28 1.12
C ILE A 122 6.32 6.60 0.74
N HIS A 123 7.36 7.01 1.46
CA HIS A 123 8.08 8.25 1.21
C HIS A 123 9.55 8.01 0.84
N GLU A 124 10.15 8.98 0.16
CA GLU A 124 11.60 9.01 -0.16
C GLU A 124 12.42 9.67 0.97
#